data_AF-A0A2S2KSD6-F1
#
_entry.id   AF-A0A2S2KSD6-F1
#
_cell.length_a   1.000
_cell.length_b   1.000
_cell.length_c   1.000
_cell.angle_alpha   90.00
_cell.angle_beta   90.00
_cell.angle_gamma   90.00
#
_symmetry.space_group_name_H-M   'P 1'
#
loop_
_entity.id
_entity.type
_entity.pdbx_description
1 polymer ?
#
loop_
_entity_poly.entity_id
_entity_poly.type
_entity_poly.pdbx_seq_one_letter_code
_entity_poly.pdbx_strand_id
1 'polypeptide(L)'
;MFMVTISEKDIEEIITYLEKSIMNLTKQTLENFETGGEFQDTRKFLENQFEIRLENLLIAKNSSTHHLESGMKNRIIQRKQKIFEKISKQYRI
;
A
#
# COMPACT_ATOMS: atom_id res chain seq x y z
N MET A 1 21.29 0.86 -23.66
CA MET A 1 20.39 1.44 -22.65
C MET A 1 20.34 0.47 -21.48
N PHE A 2 20.89 0.82 -20.31
CA PHE A 2 20.77 -0.02 -19.12
C PHE A 2 19.38 0.22 -18.52
N MET A 3 18.48 -0.75 -18.65
CA MET A 3 17.28 -0.77 -17.81
C MET A 3 17.74 -1.01 -16.38
N VAL A 4 17.52 -0.05 -15.49
CA VAL A 4 17.66 -0.28 -14.06
C VAL A 4 16.48 -1.15 -13.66
N THR A 5 16.71 -2.45 -13.53
CA THR A 5 15.71 -3.38 -13.03
C THR A 5 15.50 -3.13 -11.55
N ILE A 6 14.25 -2.95 -11.14
CA ILE A 6 13.88 -2.82 -9.74
C ILE A 6 14.36 -4.06 -8.96
N SER A 7 15.00 -3.82 -7.82
CA SER A 7 15.53 -4.91 -6.99
C SER A 7 14.53 -5.34 -5.91
N GLU A 8 14.73 -6.53 -5.35
CA GLU A 8 14.01 -6.99 -4.15
C GLU A 8 14.13 -5.99 -2.98
N LYS A 9 15.29 -5.33 -2.85
CA LYS A 9 15.52 -4.30 -1.83
C LYS A 9 14.66 -3.07 -2.07
N ASP A 10 14.54 -2.61 -3.32
CA ASP A 10 13.66 -1.49 -3.66
C ASP A 10 12.20 -1.81 -3.31
N ILE A 11 11.75 -3.04 -3.57
CA ILE A 11 10.41 -3.50 -3.22
C ILE A 11 10.19 -3.46 -1.70
N GLU A 12 11.15 -3.89 -0.90
CA GLU A 12 11.01 -3.82 0.56
C GLU A 12 11.00 -2.39 1.10
N GLU A 13 11.80 -1.50 0.52
CA GLU A 13 11.77 -0.07 0.84
C GLU A 13 10.42 0.55 0.49
N ILE A 14 9.89 0.26 -0.70
CA ILE A 14 8.57 0.72 -1.16
C ILE A 14 7.48 0.20 -0.23
N ILE A 15 7.47 -1.10 0.08
CA ILE A 15 6.45 -1.70 0.96
C ILE A 15 6.52 -1.10 2.37
N THR A 16 7.73 -0.90 2.90
CA THR A 16 7.92 -0.30 4.24
C THR A 16 7.40 1.13 4.27
N TYR A 17 7.65 1.90 3.21
CA TYR A 17 7.08 3.24 3.06
C TYR A 17 5.56 3.20 2.95
N LEU A 18 5.01 2.30 2.12
CA LEU A 18 3.57 2.14 1.93
C LEU A 18 2.86 1.79 3.22
N GLU A 19 3.41 0.89 4.05
CA GLU A 19 2.85 0.59 5.37
C GLU A 19 2.71 1.85 6.21
N LYS A 20 3.80 2.61 6.38
CA LYS A 20 3.78 3.86 7.18
C LYS A 20 2.78 4.87 6.61
N SER A 21 2.78 5.02 5.28
CA SER A 21 1.92 5.94 4.57
C SER A 21 0.44 5.60 4.74
N ILE A 22 0.06 4.33 4.62
CA ILE A 22 -1.33 3.89 4.77
C ILE A 22 -1.75 3.95 6.23
N MET A 23 -0.91 3.54 7.18
CA MET A 23 -1.22 3.68 8.61
C MET A 23 -1.49 5.14 9.00
N ASN A 24 -0.70 6.08 8.48
CA ASN A 24 -0.93 7.50 8.72
C ASN A 24 -2.23 8.00 8.06
N LEU A 25 -2.53 7.55 6.83
CA LEU A 25 -3.78 7.88 6.16
C LEU A 25 -4.98 7.33 6.93
N THR A 26 -4.94 6.08 7.40
CA THR A 26 -5.98 5.48 8.23
C THR A 26 -6.24 6.31 9.48
N LYS A 27 -5.18 6.71 10.19
CA LYS A 27 -5.30 7.58 11.36
C LYS A 27 -6.02 8.89 11.00
N GLN A 28 -5.57 9.59 9.97
CA GLN A 28 -6.18 10.85 9.51
C GLN A 28 -7.63 10.67 9.06
N THR A 29 -7.94 9.59 8.33
CA THR A 29 -9.30 9.30 7.88
C THR A 29 -10.21 9.06 9.07
N LEU A 30 -9.80 8.25 10.05
CA LEU A 30 -10.63 7.95 11.21
C LEU A 30 -10.74 9.13 12.20
N GLU A 31 -9.70 9.96 12.33
CA GLU A 31 -9.75 11.19 13.15
C GLU A 31 -10.65 12.27 12.54
N ASN A 32 -10.75 12.33 11.20
CA ASN A 32 -11.53 13.36 10.50
C ASN A 32 -12.96 12.91 10.12
N PHE A 33 -13.28 11.61 10.20
CA PHE A 33 -14.63 11.11 9.98
C PHE A 33 -15.46 11.24 11.26
N GLU A 34 -16.01 12.42 11.51
CA GLU A 34 -17.10 12.59 12.49
C GLU A 34 -18.47 12.09 11.97
N THR A 35 -18.60 11.70 10.69
CA THR A 35 -19.90 11.32 10.12
C THR A 35 -19.82 10.23 9.03
N GLY A 36 -20.26 9.02 9.38
CA GLY A 36 -21.18 8.26 8.52
C GLY A 36 -20.65 7.47 7.31
N GLY A 37 -19.35 7.21 7.19
CA GLY A 37 -18.86 6.20 6.23
C GLY A 37 -18.91 4.81 6.85
N GLU A 38 -19.58 3.83 6.23
CA GLU A 38 -19.47 2.43 6.68
C GLU A 38 -18.00 1.98 6.58
N PHE A 39 -17.54 1.16 7.53
CA PHE A 39 -16.17 0.64 7.55
C PHE A 39 -15.72 0.05 6.20
N GLN A 40 -16.65 -0.59 5.49
CA GLN A 40 -16.39 -1.15 4.17
C GLN A 40 -15.95 -0.09 3.14
N ASP A 41 -16.48 1.13 3.24
CA ASP A 41 -16.11 2.24 2.36
C ASP A 41 -14.74 2.81 2.73
N THR A 42 -14.44 2.93 4.03
CA THR A 42 -13.10 3.30 4.50
C THR A 42 -12.05 2.30 4.03
N ARG A 43 -12.35 0.99 4.11
CA ARG A 43 -11.44 -0.05 3.65
C ARG A 43 -11.19 0.03 2.14
N LYS A 44 -12.25 0.13 1.33
CA LYS A 44 -12.12 0.29 -0.13
C LYS A 44 -11.30 1.52 -0.51
N PHE A 45 -11.55 2.64 0.18
CA PHE A 45 -10.76 3.86 -0.01
C PHE A 45 -9.27 3.63 0.27
N LEU A 46 -8.95 3.05 1.43
CA LEU A 46 -7.56 2.77 1.81
C LEU A 46 -6.89 1.76 0.86
N GLU A 47 -7.59 0.73 0.41
CA GLU A 47 -7.08 -0.24 -0.57
C GLU A 47 -6.76 0.42 -1.91
N ASN A 48 -7.64 1.29 -2.40
CA ASN A 48 -7.39 2.09 -3.62
C ASN A 48 -6.18 3.02 -3.45
N GLN A 49 -6.06 3.66 -2.29
CA GLN A 49 -4.93 4.54 -1.97
C GLN A 49 -3.61 3.77 -1.87
N PHE A 50 -3.62 2.52 -1.44
CA PHE A 50 -2.45 1.65 -1.48
C PHE A 50 -1.98 1.42 -2.92
N GLU A 51 -2.88 1.04 -3.83
CA GLU A 51 -2.55 0.76 -5.23
C GLU A 51 -2.00 1.99 -5.95
N ILE A 52 -2.67 3.16 -5.80
CA ILE A 52 -2.23 4.41 -6.42
C ILE A 52 -0.81 4.79 -5.95
N ARG A 53 -0.55 4.69 -4.64
CA ARG A 53 0.76 5.05 -4.08
C ARG A 53 1.84 4.05 -4.51
N LEU A 54 1.52 2.76 -4.58
CA LEU A 54 2.43 1.73 -5.07
C LEU A 54 2.85 2.03 -6.50
N GLU A 55 1.89 2.25 -7.40
CA GLU A 55 2.19 2.53 -8.81
C GLU A 55 3.03 3.80 -8.96
N ASN A 56 2.71 4.87 -8.22
CA ASN A 56 3.50 6.10 -8.24
C ASN A 56 4.96 5.89 -7.79
N LEU A 57 5.19 5.07 -6.77
CA LEU A 57 6.54 4.74 -6.28
C LEU A 57 7.31 3.89 -7.29
N LEU A 58 6.63 2.97 -7.98
CA LEU A 58 7.22 2.17 -9.05
C LEU A 58 7.58 3.04 -10.26
N ILE A 59 6.70 3.96 -10.67
CA ILE A 59 6.96 4.91 -11.76
C ILE A 59 8.18 5.78 -11.44
N ALA A 60 8.32 6.25 -10.19
CA ALA A 60 9.49 7.02 -9.76
C ALA A 60 10.81 6.22 -9.86
N LYS A 61 10.73 4.90 -9.93
CA LYS A 61 11.84 3.96 -10.16
C LYS A 61 11.91 3.46 -11.61
N ASN A 62 11.21 4.11 -12.55
CA ASN A 62 11.07 3.68 -13.95
C ASN A 62 10.51 2.25 -14.11
N SER A 63 9.62 1.84 -13.20
CA SER A 63 8.97 0.54 -13.16
C SER A 63 7.44 0.68 -13.11
N SER A 64 6.75 -0.45 -13.14
CA SER A 64 5.29 -0.54 -12.95
C SER A 64 4.97 -1.91 -12.33
N THR A 65 3.76 -2.07 -11.78
CA THR A 65 3.30 -3.38 -11.28
C THR A 65 3.39 -4.47 -12.35
N HIS A 66 3.20 -4.14 -13.63
CA HIS A 66 3.32 -5.09 -14.73
C HIS A 66 4.75 -5.59 -14.94
N HIS A 67 5.76 -4.74 -14.72
CA HIS A 67 7.18 -5.06 -14.88
C HIS A 67 7.76 -5.88 -13.72
N LEU A 68 7.03 -6.03 -12.61
CA LEU A 68 7.51 -6.78 -11.45
C LEU A 68 7.55 -8.29 -11.70
N GLU A 69 8.58 -8.93 -11.18
CA GLU A 69 8.64 -10.38 -11.10
C GLU A 69 7.53 -10.96 -10.20
N SER A 70 7.16 -12.21 -10.43
CA SER A 70 6.11 -12.88 -9.67
C SER A 70 6.39 -12.91 -8.16
N GLY A 71 7.66 -13.11 -7.76
CA GLY A 71 8.08 -13.07 -6.36
C GLY A 71 7.78 -11.74 -5.68
N MET A 72 8.13 -10.63 -6.35
CA MET A 72 7.88 -9.27 -5.88
C MET A 72 6.38 -8.98 -5.79
N LYS A 73 5.60 -9.36 -6.81
CA LYS A 73 4.13 -9.23 -6.81
C LYS A 73 3.50 -9.95 -5.62
N ASN A 74 3.89 -11.20 -5.39
CA ASN A 74 3.39 -12.00 -4.28
C ASN A 74 3.72 -11.37 -2.93
N ARG A 75 4.92 -10.81 -2.79
CA ARG A 75 5.35 -10.14 -1.58
C ARG A 75 4.54 -8.88 -1.29
N ILE A 76 4.28 -8.06 -2.31
CA ILE A 76 3.39 -6.90 -2.20
C ILE A 76 2.00 -7.32 -1.73
N ILE A 77 1.42 -8.36 -2.34
CA ILE A 77 0.09 -8.89 -1.96
C ILE A 77 0.07 -9.32 -0.49
N GLN A 78 1.05 -10.11 -0.06
CA GLN A 78 1.16 -10.58 1.33
C GLN A 78 1.32 -9.42 2.31
N ARG A 79 2.12 -8.41 1.97
CA ARG A 79 2.33 -7.25 2.85
C ARG A 79 1.11 -6.34 2.90
N LYS A 80 0.41 -6.15 1.78
CA LYS A 80 -0.90 -5.48 1.76
C LYS A 80 -1.86 -6.18 2.73
N GLN A 81 -2.03 -7.49 2.62
CA GLN A 81 -2.90 -8.26 3.54
C GLN A 81 -2.55 -8.01 5.01
N LYS A 82 -1.26 -8.13 5.38
CA LYS A 82 -0.79 -7.87 6.76
C LYS A 82 -1.07 -6.45 7.24
N ILE A 83 -0.92 -5.44 6.38
CA ILE A 83 -1.21 -4.04 6.72
C ILE A 83 -2.70 -3.88 7.05
N PHE A 84 -3.58 -4.40 6.20
CA PHE A 84 -5.02 -4.27 6.40
C PHE A 84 -5.53 -5.10 7.58
N GLU A 85 -4.96 -6.28 7.84
CA GLU A 85 -5.22 -7.04 9.08
C GLU A 85 -4.82 -6.26 10.33
N LYS A 86 -3.68 -5.57 10.30
CA LYS A 86 -3.19 -4.74 11.41
C LYS A 86 -4.13 -3.54 11.65
N ILE A 87 -4.58 -2.88 10.59
CA ILE A 87 -5.56 -1.79 10.66
C ILE A 87 -6.87 -2.29 11.29
N SER A 88 -7.42 -3.39 10.78
CA SER A 88 -8.62 -4.03 11.31
C SER A 88 -8.51 -4.32 12.81
N LYS A 89 -7.39 -4.92 13.24
CA LYS A 89 -7.15 -5.21 14.67
C LYS A 89 -7.02 -3.94 15.51
N GLN A 90 -6.30 -2.94 15.02
CA GLN A 90 -6.01 -1.72 15.77
C GLN A 90 -7.26 -0.86 16.01
N TYR A 91 -8.14 -0.78 15.00
CA TYR A 91 -9.32 0.07 15.05
C TYR A 91 -10.61 -0.71 15.33
N ARG A 92 -10.51 -2.04 15.57
CA ARG A 92 -11.62 -2.97 15.84
C ARG A 92 -12.69 -2.95 14.75
N ILE A 93 -12.21 -2.96 13.51
CA ILE A 93 -13.00 -2.88 12.30
C ILE A 93 -12.81 -4.11 11.42
#